data_AF-A0A2N3E7M1-F1
#
_entry.id   AF-A0A2N3E7M1-F1
#
_cell.length_a   1.000
_cell.length_b   1.000
_cell.length_c   1.000
_cell.angle_alpha   90.00
_cell.angle_beta   90.00
_cell.angle_gamma   90.00
#
_symmetry.space_group_name_H-M   'P 1'
#
loop_
_entity.id
_entity.type
_entity.pdbx_description
1 polymer ?
#
loop_
_entity_poly.entity_id
_entity_poly.type
_entity_poly.pdbx_seq_one_letter_code
_entity_poly.pdbx_strand_id
1 'polypeptide(L)'
;PAADGAPQYDIAFENVQAGARTSFLFRAANHHGALVLGTGDLSEAGLGWCTYGVGDQMSHYNVNASAPKTLIQHLIAWVAARDLFGADASAALRAILATEISPELVPGDGAAPAQRTEGVVGPYALQDFTLFHITRYGLRPSKVAYLAWMAWRDAQAGRWPEGVPDNRRVAYDLDEIARWMRVFLRRFFATSQFKRSAMPNGPKISSGGSLSPRGDWRAPSDGAADVWLAELDAALGVSSSSG
;
A
#
# COMPACT_ATOMS: atom_id res chain seq x y z
N PRO A 1 9.38 9.10 -27.32
CA PRO A 1 9.55 8.61 -25.93
C PRO A 1 10.56 9.46 -25.15
N ALA A 2 10.75 9.26 -23.84
CA ALA A 2 11.79 9.98 -23.08
C ALA A 2 13.20 9.83 -23.69
N ALA A 3 13.46 8.71 -24.38
CA ALA A 3 14.67 8.48 -25.16
C ALA A 3 14.86 9.44 -26.36
N ASP A 4 13.80 10.10 -26.82
CA ASP A 4 13.79 11.07 -27.93
C ASP A 4 13.75 12.53 -27.45
N GLY A 5 14.02 12.78 -26.16
CA GLY A 5 14.06 14.13 -25.59
C GLY A 5 12.69 14.76 -25.28
N ALA A 6 11.60 14.04 -25.49
CA ALA A 6 10.26 14.46 -25.08
C ALA A 6 9.95 13.95 -23.65
N PRO A 7 9.52 14.79 -22.69
CA PRO A 7 9.20 14.37 -21.32
C PRO A 7 7.86 13.61 -21.28
N GLN A 8 7.87 12.40 -21.82
CA GLN A 8 6.78 11.43 -21.68
C GLN A 8 7.18 10.40 -20.62
N TYR A 9 6.71 10.64 -19.39
CA TYR A 9 6.88 9.75 -18.25
C TYR A 9 5.56 9.00 -18.01
N ASP A 10 5.31 7.99 -18.82
CA ASP A 10 4.13 7.14 -18.69
C ASP A 10 4.40 5.91 -17.82
N ILE A 11 3.37 5.09 -17.59
CA ILE A 11 3.47 3.85 -16.82
C ILE A 11 4.53 2.89 -17.41
N ALA A 12 4.76 2.93 -18.72
CA ALA A 12 5.78 2.10 -19.35
C ALA A 12 7.20 2.55 -18.95
N PHE A 13 7.45 3.86 -18.92
CA PHE A 13 8.71 4.43 -18.46
C PHE A 13 9.06 4.01 -17.02
N GLU A 14 8.08 4.09 -16.11
CA GLU A 14 8.25 3.68 -14.72
C GLU A 14 8.51 2.16 -14.59
N ASN A 15 7.72 1.34 -15.30
CA ASN A 15 7.84 -0.12 -15.26
C ASN A 15 9.18 -0.64 -15.81
N VAL A 16 9.73 0.02 -16.84
CA VAL A 16 11.08 -0.34 -17.35
C VAL A 16 12.13 -0.17 -16.27
N GLN A 17 12.09 0.94 -15.52
CA GLN A 17 13.04 1.16 -14.43
C GLN A 17 12.84 0.16 -13.29
N ALA A 18 11.60 -0.12 -12.89
CA ALA A 18 11.30 -1.13 -11.86
C ALA A 18 11.82 -2.51 -12.26
N GLY A 19 11.56 -2.93 -13.51
CA GLY A 19 12.03 -4.20 -14.03
C GLY A 19 13.55 -4.29 -14.16
N ALA A 20 14.22 -3.22 -14.59
CA ALA A 20 15.68 -3.18 -14.66
C ALA A 20 16.33 -3.35 -13.27
N ARG A 21 15.79 -2.70 -12.24
CA ARG A 21 16.28 -2.84 -10.85
C ARG A 21 16.16 -4.29 -10.37
N THR A 22 14.98 -4.90 -10.51
CA THR A 22 14.77 -6.29 -10.08
C THR A 22 15.63 -7.26 -10.89
N SER A 23 15.70 -7.10 -12.21
CA SER A 23 16.55 -7.94 -13.07
C SER A 23 18.00 -7.92 -12.61
N PHE A 24 18.55 -6.72 -12.37
CA PHE A 24 19.91 -6.53 -11.86
C PHE A 24 20.10 -7.23 -10.50
N LEU A 25 19.20 -7.00 -9.54
CA LEU A 25 19.30 -7.59 -8.20
C LEU A 25 19.32 -9.13 -8.25
N PHE A 26 18.51 -9.75 -9.10
CA PHE A 26 18.52 -11.21 -9.27
C PHE A 26 19.82 -11.71 -9.93
N ARG A 27 20.42 -10.95 -10.85
CA ARG A 27 21.72 -11.32 -11.44
C ARG A 27 22.86 -11.15 -10.44
N ALA A 28 22.85 -10.08 -9.64
CA ALA A 28 23.80 -9.85 -8.56
C ALA A 28 23.70 -10.96 -7.51
N ALA A 29 22.48 -11.31 -7.08
CA ALA A 29 22.24 -12.41 -6.14
C ALA A 29 22.84 -13.73 -6.66
N ASN A 30 22.64 -14.06 -7.94
CA ASN A 30 23.26 -15.25 -8.54
C ASN A 30 24.78 -15.19 -8.52
N HIS A 31 25.37 -14.04 -8.88
CA HIS A 31 26.83 -13.87 -8.91
C HIS A 31 27.46 -14.04 -7.51
N HIS A 32 26.76 -13.60 -6.47
CA HIS A 32 27.22 -13.66 -5.08
C HIS A 32 26.74 -14.91 -4.31
N GLY A 33 25.97 -15.81 -4.93
CA GLY A 33 25.35 -16.95 -4.23
C GLY A 33 24.40 -16.52 -3.10
N ALA A 34 23.70 -15.40 -3.28
CA ALA A 34 22.86 -14.75 -2.27
C ALA A 34 21.37 -14.79 -2.63
N LEU A 35 20.52 -14.23 -1.76
CA LEU A 35 19.08 -14.11 -1.96
C LEU A 35 18.68 -12.63 -2.13
N VAL A 36 17.72 -12.39 -3.02
CA VAL A 36 17.02 -11.10 -3.10
C VAL A 36 15.95 -11.03 -2.01
N LEU A 37 16.06 -10.08 -1.10
CA LEU A 37 15.05 -9.78 -0.09
C LEU A 37 14.06 -8.74 -0.62
N GLY A 38 12.77 -9.10 -0.64
CA GLY A 38 11.69 -8.21 -1.04
C GLY A 38 11.29 -7.28 0.10
N THR A 39 10.83 -6.09 -0.26
CA THR A 39 10.46 -5.02 0.69
C THR A 39 9.01 -4.56 0.57
N GLY A 40 8.26 -5.07 -0.42
CA GLY A 40 6.86 -4.71 -0.64
C GLY A 40 5.97 -5.06 0.55
N ASP A 41 5.07 -4.15 0.90
CA ASP A 41 4.26 -4.23 2.11
C ASP A 41 2.83 -4.79 1.86
N LEU A 42 2.10 -5.07 2.94
CA LEU A 42 0.75 -5.65 2.87
C LEU A 42 -0.24 -4.71 2.16
N SER A 43 -0.08 -3.40 2.34
CA SER A 43 -0.95 -2.38 1.76
C SER A 43 -0.74 -2.27 0.26
N GLU A 44 0.51 -2.28 -0.18
CA GLU A 44 0.90 -2.37 -1.60
C GLU A 44 0.37 -3.64 -2.24
N ALA A 45 0.49 -4.79 -1.56
CA ALA A 45 -0.08 -6.05 -2.02
C ALA A 45 -1.62 -6.01 -2.11
N GLY A 46 -2.30 -5.36 -1.17
CA GLY A 46 -3.75 -5.17 -1.18
C GLY A 46 -4.22 -4.31 -2.35
N LEU A 47 -3.53 -3.19 -2.59
CA LEU A 47 -3.86 -2.26 -3.66
C LEU A 47 -3.31 -2.69 -5.02
N GLY A 48 -2.42 -3.68 -5.08
CA GLY A 48 -1.68 -4.04 -6.29
C GLY A 48 -0.76 -2.92 -6.76
N TRP A 49 -0.18 -2.16 -5.82
CA TRP A 49 0.73 -1.05 -6.06
C TRP A 49 2.18 -1.54 -6.17
N CYS A 50 2.45 -2.27 -7.24
CA CYS A 50 3.74 -2.85 -7.58
C CYS A 50 3.81 -3.21 -9.07
N THR A 51 5.01 -3.34 -9.62
CA THR A 51 5.24 -3.91 -10.96
C THR A 51 5.29 -5.43 -10.85
N TYR A 52 4.42 -6.13 -11.60
CA TYR A 52 4.27 -7.58 -11.56
C TYR A 52 5.33 -8.32 -12.38
N GLY A 53 5.81 -9.47 -11.89
CA GLY A 53 6.74 -10.33 -12.61
C GLY A 53 8.17 -9.85 -12.47
N VAL A 54 8.73 -9.24 -13.52
CA VAL A 54 10.05 -8.60 -13.42
C VAL A 54 9.83 -7.19 -12.86
N GLY A 55 9.74 -7.10 -11.54
CA GLY A 55 9.46 -5.85 -10.83
C GLY A 55 9.63 -6.00 -9.32
N ASP A 56 9.32 -4.95 -8.59
CA ASP A 56 9.47 -4.85 -7.13
C ASP A 56 8.62 -5.88 -6.35
N GLN A 57 7.60 -6.45 -6.99
CA GLN A 57 6.80 -7.53 -6.41
C GLN A 57 7.60 -8.83 -6.18
N MET A 58 8.66 -9.08 -6.97
CA MET A 58 9.35 -10.36 -7.01
C MET A 58 10.62 -10.36 -6.16
N SER A 59 10.82 -11.44 -5.41
CA SER A 59 11.97 -11.65 -4.54
C SER A 59 12.10 -13.14 -4.20
N HIS A 60 13.18 -13.54 -3.54
CA HIS A 60 13.28 -14.89 -2.99
C HIS A 60 12.49 -15.02 -1.70
N TYR A 61 12.53 -13.99 -0.86
CA TYR A 61 11.79 -13.91 0.39
C TYR A 61 11.44 -12.45 0.71
N ASN A 62 10.17 -12.16 1.02
CA ASN A 62 9.71 -10.84 1.39
C ASN A 62 9.40 -10.79 2.89
N VAL A 63 10.21 -10.02 3.62
CA VAL A 63 10.11 -9.88 5.09
C VAL A 63 8.97 -8.95 5.51
N ASN A 64 8.53 -8.05 4.62
CA ASN A 64 7.49 -7.06 4.87
C ASN A 64 6.10 -7.50 4.38
N ALA A 65 5.99 -8.68 3.77
CA ALA A 65 4.82 -9.13 3.01
C ALA A 65 3.46 -9.03 3.76
N SER A 66 3.48 -9.08 5.09
CA SER A 66 2.29 -9.01 5.93
C SER A 66 2.29 -7.84 6.91
N ALA A 67 3.21 -6.88 6.77
CA ALA A 67 3.22 -5.64 7.54
C ALA A 67 2.46 -4.56 6.76
N PRO A 68 1.35 -4.00 7.28
CA PRO A 68 0.70 -2.86 6.64
C PRO A 68 1.56 -1.60 6.74
N LYS A 69 1.43 -0.69 5.78
CA LYS A 69 2.26 0.52 5.69
C LYS A 69 2.10 1.42 6.91
N THR A 70 0.88 1.46 7.47
CA THR A 70 0.61 2.14 8.75
C THR A 70 1.42 1.57 9.92
N LEU A 71 1.71 0.25 9.95
CA LEU A 71 2.52 -0.38 10.99
C LEU A 71 4.03 -0.16 10.79
N ILE A 72 4.51 -0.13 9.54
CA ILE A 72 5.94 0.00 9.23
C ILE A 72 6.56 1.24 9.89
N GLN A 73 5.86 2.37 9.88
CA GLN A 73 6.33 3.61 10.51
C GLN A 73 6.57 3.44 12.02
N HIS A 74 5.66 2.73 12.70
CA HIS A 74 5.79 2.45 14.13
C HIS A 74 6.92 1.46 14.42
N LEU A 75 7.16 0.47 13.56
CA LEU A 75 8.30 -0.46 13.70
C LEU A 75 9.63 0.28 13.60
N ILE A 76 9.78 1.16 12.59
CA ILE A 76 10.98 1.98 12.43
C ILE A 76 11.18 2.90 13.64
N ALA A 77 10.11 3.58 14.08
CA ALA A 77 10.16 4.47 15.24
C ALA A 77 10.56 3.71 16.52
N TRP A 78 10.03 2.49 16.70
CA TRP A 78 10.37 1.64 17.84
C TRP A 78 11.85 1.24 17.85
N VAL A 79 12.39 0.82 16.70
CA VAL A 79 13.82 0.48 16.57
C VAL A 79 14.71 1.69 16.90
N ALA A 80 14.38 2.86 16.34
CA ALA A 80 15.14 4.08 16.55
C ALA A 80 15.02 4.63 17.98
N ALA A 81 13.89 4.40 18.66
CA ALA A 81 13.70 4.79 20.06
C ALA A 81 14.46 3.90 21.03
N ARG A 82 14.65 2.63 20.68
CA ARG A 82 15.36 1.63 21.50
C ARG A 82 16.87 1.58 21.25
N ASP A 83 17.36 2.34 20.28
CA ASP A 83 18.77 2.40 19.90
C ASP A 83 19.42 1.04 19.60
N LEU A 84 18.66 0.13 18.99
CA LEU A 84 19.09 -1.28 18.82
C LEU A 84 20.33 -1.46 17.93
N PHE A 85 20.63 -0.47 17.09
CA PHE A 85 21.75 -0.51 16.15
C PHE A 85 22.71 0.68 16.34
N GLY A 86 22.62 1.38 17.47
CA GLY A 86 23.45 2.54 17.81
C GLY A 86 22.97 3.87 17.23
N ALA A 87 23.54 4.94 17.78
CA ALA A 87 23.05 6.32 17.62
C ALA A 87 22.96 6.77 16.16
N ASP A 88 23.94 6.43 15.33
CA ASP A 88 23.98 6.83 13.92
C ASP A 88 22.84 6.18 13.12
N ALA A 89 22.57 4.89 13.35
CA ALA A 89 21.45 4.19 12.73
C ALA A 89 20.11 4.77 13.20
N SER A 90 19.98 5.04 14.51
CA SER A 90 18.78 5.67 15.06
C SER A 90 18.53 7.06 14.48
N ALA A 91 19.56 7.86 14.25
CA ALA A 91 19.46 9.16 13.60
C ALA A 91 18.99 9.02 12.14
N ALA A 92 19.56 8.08 11.38
CA ALA A 92 19.15 7.81 10.01
C ALA A 92 17.68 7.34 9.90
N LEU A 93 17.24 6.44 10.79
CA LEU A 93 15.85 5.97 10.83
C LEU A 93 14.87 7.11 11.15
N ARG A 94 15.23 8.03 12.05
CA ARG A 94 14.42 9.23 12.33
C ARG A 94 14.35 10.17 11.13
N ALA A 95 15.45 10.33 10.40
CA ALA A 95 15.46 11.10 9.16
C ALA A 95 14.53 10.47 8.11
N ILE A 96 14.58 9.15 7.92
CA ILE A 96 13.68 8.42 7.01
C ILE A 96 12.20 8.65 7.38
N LEU A 97 11.84 8.62 8.67
CA LEU A 97 10.47 8.88 9.13
C LEU A 97 10.00 10.33 8.90
N ALA A 98 10.93 11.28 8.91
CA ALA A 98 10.65 12.69 8.67
C ALA A 98 10.50 13.02 7.18
N THR A 99 11.07 12.22 6.28
CA THR A 99 10.97 12.38 4.83
C THR A 99 9.58 12.00 4.31
N GLU A 100 9.07 12.78 3.35
CA GLU A 100 7.79 12.50 2.69
C GLU A 100 7.91 11.27 1.76
N ILE A 101 6.93 10.36 1.80
CA ILE A 101 6.92 9.13 1.00
C ILE A 101 6.52 9.43 -0.44
N SER A 102 7.38 9.09 -1.41
CA SER A 102 7.10 9.23 -2.85
C SER A 102 7.76 8.12 -3.69
N PRO A 103 7.18 7.70 -4.84
CA PRO A 103 7.90 6.96 -5.86
C PRO A 103 8.94 7.88 -6.52
N GLU A 104 10.22 7.55 -6.41
CA GLU A 104 11.32 8.33 -7.02
C GLU A 104 11.56 7.96 -8.50
N LEU A 105 10.53 7.47 -9.21
CA LEU A 105 10.67 6.94 -10.58
C LEU A 105 10.59 8.01 -11.66
N VAL A 106 10.09 9.20 -11.31
CA VAL A 106 10.03 10.37 -12.19
C VAL A 106 10.85 11.49 -11.54
N PRO A 107 11.70 12.21 -12.30
CA PRO A 107 12.40 13.37 -11.78
C PRO A 107 11.40 14.37 -11.19
N GLY A 108 11.58 14.75 -9.93
CA GLY A 108 10.86 15.88 -9.34
C GLY A 108 11.24 17.19 -10.04
N ASP A 109 10.48 18.25 -9.79
CA ASP A 109 10.77 19.62 -10.26
C ASP A 109 11.90 20.32 -9.46
N GLY A 110 12.65 19.56 -8.66
CA GLY A 110 13.75 20.03 -7.83
C GLY A 110 13.35 20.44 -6.41
N ALA A 111 12.05 20.66 -6.13
CA ALA A 111 11.58 21.07 -4.80
C ALA A 111 10.61 20.07 -4.13
N ALA A 112 9.87 19.27 -4.91
CA ALA A 112 9.00 18.23 -4.38
C ALA A 112 8.97 16.99 -5.30
N PRO A 113 8.61 15.82 -4.78
CA PRO A 113 8.40 14.66 -5.62
C PRO A 113 7.21 14.87 -6.56
N ALA A 114 7.36 14.54 -7.84
CA ALA A 114 6.35 14.81 -8.88
C ALA A 114 5.03 14.05 -8.69
N GLN A 115 5.04 12.93 -7.94
CA GLN A 115 3.86 12.09 -7.74
C GLN A 115 3.81 11.57 -6.30
N ARG A 116 2.70 11.79 -5.59
CA ARG A 116 2.47 11.19 -4.28
C ARG A 116 1.66 9.91 -4.46
N THR A 117 2.15 8.77 -3.95
CA THR A 117 1.45 7.48 -4.04
C THR A 117 0.02 7.57 -3.51
N GLU A 118 -0.17 8.19 -2.34
CA GLU A 118 -1.48 8.38 -1.72
C GLU A 118 -2.40 9.31 -2.52
N GLY A 119 -1.87 10.12 -3.45
CA GLY A 119 -2.68 10.88 -4.40
C GLY A 119 -3.42 9.99 -5.41
N VAL A 120 -2.90 8.79 -5.68
CA VAL A 120 -3.48 7.82 -6.62
C VAL A 120 -4.29 6.75 -5.90
N VAL A 121 -3.72 6.14 -4.86
CA VAL A 121 -4.35 5.03 -4.15
C VAL A 121 -5.13 5.44 -2.91
N GLY A 122 -5.04 6.70 -2.49
CA GLY A 122 -5.64 7.21 -1.25
C GLY A 122 -4.75 7.02 -0.02
N PRO A 123 -5.14 7.63 1.12
CA PRO A 123 -4.40 7.55 2.36
C PRO A 123 -4.31 6.10 2.85
N TYR A 124 -3.11 5.62 3.15
CA TYR A 124 -2.90 4.26 3.65
C TYR A 124 -3.66 4.00 4.96
N ALA A 125 -3.91 5.04 5.76
CA ALA A 125 -4.76 4.96 6.95
C ALA A 125 -6.17 4.43 6.65
N LEU A 126 -6.82 4.93 5.58
CA LEU A 126 -8.14 4.47 5.14
C LEU A 126 -8.07 3.13 4.41
N GLN A 127 -7.01 2.92 3.62
CA GLN A 127 -6.82 1.68 2.87
C GLN A 127 -6.57 0.49 3.80
N ASP A 128 -5.71 0.64 4.80
CA ASP A 128 -5.40 -0.40 5.78
C ASP A 128 -6.59 -0.68 6.69
N PHE A 129 -7.36 0.37 7.05
CA PHE A 129 -8.61 0.20 7.80
C PHE A 129 -9.61 -0.65 7.02
N THR A 130 -9.78 -0.35 5.73
CA THR A 130 -10.68 -1.08 4.84
C THR A 130 -10.20 -2.52 4.63
N LEU A 131 -8.90 -2.69 4.35
CA LEU A 131 -8.25 -3.98 4.18
C LEU A 131 -8.48 -4.88 5.39
N PHE A 132 -8.22 -4.37 6.60
CA PHE A 132 -8.39 -5.12 7.84
C PHE A 132 -9.83 -5.61 8.00
N HIS A 133 -10.82 -4.73 7.88
CA HIS A 133 -12.21 -5.09 8.12
C HIS A 133 -12.79 -6.04 7.07
N ILE A 134 -12.37 -5.91 5.82
CA ILE A 134 -12.79 -6.82 4.75
C ILE A 134 -12.11 -8.17 4.90
N THR A 135 -10.79 -8.22 5.09
CA THR A 135 -10.05 -9.50 5.12
C THR A 135 -10.22 -10.28 6.41
N ARG A 136 -10.31 -9.59 7.55
CA ARG A 136 -10.46 -10.25 8.86
C ARG A 136 -11.88 -10.72 9.12
N TYR A 137 -12.87 -9.92 8.73
CA TYR A 137 -14.26 -10.11 9.14
C TYR A 137 -15.25 -10.30 7.99
N GLY A 138 -14.84 -10.09 6.73
CA GLY A 138 -15.75 -10.18 5.58
C GLY A 138 -16.87 -9.15 5.63
N LEU A 139 -16.65 -8.00 6.28
CA LEU A 139 -17.70 -6.98 6.40
C LEU A 139 -18.04 -6.37 5.05
N ARG A 140 -19.34 -6.13 4.84
CA ARG A 140 -19.84 -5.39 3.67
C ARG A 140 -19.29 -3.94 3.66
N PRO A 141 -19.00 -3.37 2.49
CA PRO A 141 -18.46 -2.02 2.33
C PRO A 141 -19.19 -0.94 3.12
N SER A 142 -20.53 -0.90 3.07
CA SER A 142 -21.32 0.09 3.82
C SER A 142 -21.05 0.06 5.33
N LYS A 143 -20.84 -1.14 5.90
CA LYS A 143 -20.51 -1.29 7.31
C LYS A 143 -19.09 -0.78 7.59
N VAL A 144 -18.14 -1.07 6.71
CA VAL A 144 -16.77 -0.57 6.84
C VAL A 144 -16.74 0.95 6.72
N ALA A 145 -17.52 1.55 5.81
CA ALA A 145 -17.62 2.99 5.66
C ALA A 145 -18.19 3.65 6.91
N TYR A 146 -19.24 3.08 7.50
CA TYR A 146 -19.76 3.53 8.79
C TYR A 146 -18.71 3.48 9.91
N LEU A 147 -17.97 2.36 10.02
CA LEU A 147 -16.94 2.22 11.05
C LEU A 147 -15.78 3.21 10.85
N ALA A 148 -15.35 3.38 9.60
CA ALA A 148 -14.33 4.35 9.25
C ALA A 148 -14.80 5.78 9.58
N TRP A 149 -16.03 6.13 9.22
CA TRP A 149 -16.57 7.45 9.53
C TRP A 149 -16.65 7.70 11.03
N MET A 150 -17.09 6.73 11.81
CA MET A 150 -17.10 6.84 13.27
C MET A 150 -15.69 6.98 13.88
N ALA A 151 -14.67 6.39 13.24
CA ALA A 151 -13.28 6.47 13.71
C ALA A 151 -12.56 7.76 13.27
N TRP A 152 -12.89 8.30 12.10
CA TRP A 152 -12.09 9.34 11.44
C TRP A 152 -12.80 10.69 11.26
N ARG A 153 -14.10 10.81 11.52
CA ARG A 153 -14.85 12.06 11.28
C ARG A 153 -14.43 13.26 12.15
N ASP A 154 -13.76 13.01 13.27
CA ASP A 154 -13.32 14.03 14.22
C ASP A 154 -11.93 13.68 14.74
N ALA A 155 -10.93 14.47 14.34
CA ALA A 155 -9.54 14.27 14.74
C ALA A 155 -9.29 14.50 16.23
N GLN A 156 -10.20 15.17 16.94
CA GLN A 156 -10.12 15.39 18.39
C GLN A 156 -10.82 14.28 19.19
N ALA A 157 -11.60 13.43 18.53
CA ALA A 157 -12.27 12.30 19.16
C ALA A 157 -11.37 11.05 19.18
N GLY A 158 -11.55 10.20 20.19
CA GLY A 158 -10.84 8.92 20.29
C GLY A 158 -9.39 9.05 20.76
N ARG A 159 -8.48 8.24 20.18
CA ARG A 159 -7.06 8.20 20.57
C ARG A 159 -6.19 8.08 19.33
N TRP A 160 -5.07 8.80 19.35
CA TRP A 160 -4.00 8.64 18.36
C TRP A 160 -2.89 7.74 18.91
N PRO A 161 -2.24 6.94 18.06
CA PRO A 161 -1.04 6.22 18.45
C PRO A 161 0.07 7.17 18.92
N GLU A 162 0.94 6.66 19.79
CA GLU A 162 2.13 7.39 20.24
C GLU A 162 3.01 7.78 19.05
N GLY A 163 3.56 9.00 19.10
CA GLY A 163 4.49 9.51 18.08
C GLY A 163 3.82 10.05 16.82
N VAL A 164 2.48 10.04 16.70
CA VAL A 164 1.79 10.71 15.58
C VAL A 164 1.76 12.23 15.84
N PRO A 165 2.43 13.04 15.00
CA PRO A 165 2.49 14.49 15.18
C PRO A 165 1.13 15.14 14.85
N ASP A 166 0.84 16.27 15.47
CA ASP A 166 -0.47 16.94 15.36
C ASP A 166 -0.85 17.26 13.90
N ASN A 167 0.13 17.61 13.05
CA ASN A 167 -0.11 17.88 11.63
C ASN A 167 -0.45 16.64 10.79
N ARG A 168 -0.31 15.43 11.34
CA ARG A 168 -0.75 14.16 10.70
C ARG A 168 -2.03 13.60 11.34
N ARG A 169 -2.61 14.29 12.32
CA ARG A 169 -3.90 13.94 12.92
C ARG A 169 -5.04 14.52 12.10
N VAL A 170 -5.52 13.73 11.16
CA VAL A 170 -6.48 14.15 10.14
C VAL A 170 -7.88 13.62 10.42
N ALA A 171 -8.89 14.36 9.95
CA ALA A 171 -10.27 13.91 9.91
C ALA A 171 -10.71 13.69 8.46
N TYR A 172 -11.59 12.72 8.23
CA TYR A 172 -12.16 12.42 6.93
C TYR A 172 -13.67 12.49 6.98
N ASP A 173 -14.28 13.15 6.00
CA ASP A 173 -15.73 13.10 5.81
C ASP A 173 -16.15 11.77 5.15
N LEU A 174 -17.47 11.55 5.10
CA LEU A 174 -18.02 10.30 4.57
C LEU A 174 -17.77 10.16 3.06
N ASP A 175 -17.76 11.27 2.32
CA ASP A 175 -17.58 11.27 0.86
C ASP A 175 -16.14 10.88 0.49
N GLU A 176 -15.16 11.41 1.23
CA GLU A 176 -13.75 11.03 1.09
C GLU A 176 -13.52 9.56 1.45
N ILE A 177 -14.10 9.09 2.55
CA ILE A 177 -14.04 7.66 2.94
C ILE A 177 -14.64 6.79 1.83
N ALA A 178 -15.82 7.14 1.32
CA ALA A 178 -16.48 6.39 0.26
C ALA A 178 -15.67 6.41 -1.05
N ARG A 179 -15.11 7.56 -1.43
CA ARG A 179 -14.25 7.72 -2.61
C ARG A 179 -13.07 6.78 -2.56
N TRP A 180 -12.33 6.76 -1.45
CA TRP A 180 -11.16 5.90 -1.30
C TRP A 180 -11.51 4.42 -1.12
N MET A 181 -12.66 4.12 -0.53
CA MET A 181 -13.17 2.76 -0.47
C MET A 181 -13.54 2.23 -1.86
N ARG A 182 -14.11 3.03 -2.76
CA ARG A 182 -14.34 2.59 -4.16
C ARG A 182 -13.04 2.25 -4.86
N VAL A 183 -11.99 3.05 -4.65
CA VAL A 183 -10.63 2.75 -5.15
C VAL A 183 -10.12 1.43 -4.58
N PHE A 184 -10.27 1.22 -3.26
CA PHE A 184 -9.91 -0.03 -2.60
C PHE A 184 -10.63 -1.22 -3.25
N LEU A 185 -11.97 -1.18 -3.33
CA LEU A 185 -12.79 -2.31 -3.78
C LEU A 185 -12.45 -2.70 -5.22
N ARG A 186 -12.34 -1.71 -6.12
CA ARG A 186 -11.94 -1.96 -7.51
C ARG A 186 -10.55 -2.57 -7.57
N ARG A 187 -9.58 -2.00 -6.86
CA ARG A 187 -8.21 -2.51 -6.88
C ARG A 187 -8.10 -3.90 -6.27
N PHE A 188 -8.64 -4.07 -5.08
CA PHE A 188 -8.51 -5.27 -4.27
C PHE A 188 -9.21 -6.48 -4.91
N PHE A 189 -10.46 -6.34 -5.35
CA PHE A 189 -11.26 -7.44 -5.87
C PHE A 189 -11.09 -7.68 -7.38
N ALA A 190 -10.82 -6.66 -8.19
CA ALA A 190 -10.77 -6.81 -9.64
C ALA A 190 -9.35 -6.76 -10.24
N THR A 191 -8.47 -5.84 -9.79
CA THR A 191 -7.25 -5.54 -10.57
C THR A 191 -5.94 -6.01 -9.94
N SER A 192 -5.94 -6.47 -8.68
CA SER A 192 -4.68 -6.78 -7.95
C SER A 192 -4.48 -8.25 -7.62
N GLN A 193 -5.53 -9.08 -7.69
CA GLN A 193 -5.45 -10.46 -7.24
C GLN A 193 -4.43 -11.30 -8.02
N PHE A 194 -4.32 -11.11 -9.34
CA PHE A 194 -3.32 -11.82 -10.15
C PHE A 194 -1.88 -11.56 -9.68
N LYS A 195 -1.58 -10.36 -9.16
CA LYS A 195 -0.24 -10.02 -8.65
C LYS A 195 0.09 -10.77 -7.35
N ARG A 196 -0.94 -11.10 -6.56
CA ARG A 196 -0.79 -11.87 -5.31
C ARG A 196 -0.70 -13.37 -5.55
N SER A 197 -1.36 -13.88 -6.60
CA SER A 197 -1.38 -15.30 -6.95
C SER A 197 0.03 -15.89 -7.12
N ALA A 198 1.00 -15.09 -7.58
CA ALA A 198 2.41 -15.48 -7.71
C ALA A 198 3.34 -14.69 -6.78
N MET A 199 2.95 -14.49 -5.51
CA MET A 199 3.80 -13.76 -4.56
C MET A 199 4.90 -14.62 -3.90
N PRO A 200 6.07 -14.02 -3.59
CA PRO A 200 7.16 -14.66 -2.86
C PRO A 200 6.76 -15.25 -1.51
N ASN A 201 7.65 -16.04 -0.92
CA ASN A 201 7.49 -16.49 0.47
C ASN A 201 7.71 -15.31 1.42
N GLY A 202 7.02 -15.34 2.56
CA GLY A 202 7.10 -14.29 3.58
C GLY A 202 6.24 -14.67 4.79
N PRO A 203 6.56 -14.14 5.99
CA PRO A 203 5.83 -14.50 7.20
C PRO A 203 4.51 -13.73 7.30
N LYS A 204 3.52 -14.35 7.95
CA LYS A 204 2.36 -13.65 8.48
C LYS A 204 2.75 -12.93 9.77
N ILE A 205 2.37 -11.65 9.90
CA ILE A 205 2.75 -10.80 11.04
C ILE A 205 1.52 -10.43 11.88
N SER A 206 0.44 -9.97 11.24
CA SER A 206 -0.75 -9.48 11.93
C SER A 206 -1.82 -10.57 12.10
N SER A 207 -2.60 -10.44 13.18
CA SER A 207 -3.82 -11.23 13.42
C SER A 207 -4.94 -10.90 12.43
N GLY A 208 -4.88 -9.72 11.79
CA GLY A 208 -5.79 -9.30 10.73
C GLY A 208 -5.72 -10.18 9.48
N GLY A 209 -4.61 -10.90 9.28
CA GLY A 209 -4.40 -11.78 8.14
C GLY A 209 -3.18 -11.39 7.31
N SER A 210 -2.90 -12.22 6.31
CA SER A 210 -1.97 -12.00 5.22
C SER A 210 -2.72 -12.07 3.89
N LEU A 211 -2.08 -11.68 2.80
CA LEU A 211 -2.66 -11.80 1.45
C LEU A 211 -2.07 -12.95 0.63
N SER A 212 -1.44 -13.92 1.30
CA SER A 212 -0.88 -15.10 0.65
C SER A 212 -1.98 -15.98 0.04
N PRO A 213 -1.89 -16.35 -1.25
CA PRO A 213 -2.81 -17.31 -1.87
C PRO A 213 -2.66 -18.73 -1.29
N ARG A 214 -1.57 -18.97 -0.57
CA ARG A 214 -1.27 -20.21 0.15
C ARG A 214 -1.75 -20.16 1.61
N GLY A 215 -2.22 -19.01 2.08
CA GLY A 215 -2.61 -18.75 3.46
C GLY A 215 -4.01 -18.19 3.56
N ASP A 216 -4.14 -16.98 4.10
CA ASP A 216 -5.42 -16.42 4.53
C ASP A 216 -6.33 -15.92 3.39
N TRP A 217 -5.78 -15.61 2.20
CA TRP A 217 -6.57 -14.99 1.12
C TRP A 217 -6.57 -15.81 -0.18
N ARG A 218 -7.65 -16.55 -0.40
CA ARG A 218 -7.86 -17.38 -1.59
C ARG A 218 -8.97 -16.77 -2.44
N ALA A 219 -8.60 -16.11 -3.53
CA ALA A 219 -9.55 -15.42 -4.41
C ALA A 219 -9.20 -15.63 -5.90
N PRO A 220 -10.20 -15.62 -6.81
CA PRO A 220 -9.98 -15.72 -8.25
C PRO A 220 -9.25 -14.48 -8.80
N SER A 221 -8.33 -14.69 -9.74
CA SER A 221 -7.55 -13.57 -10.34
C SER A 221 -8.35 -12.78 -11.39
N ASP A 222 -9.47 -13.33 -11.82
CA ASP A 222 -10.45 -12.87 -12.79
C ASP A 222 -11.78 -12.47 -12.11
N GLY A 223 -11.75 -12.18 -10.80
CA GLY A 223 -12.89 -11.67 -10.05
C GLY A 223 -13.29 -10.24 -10.44
N ALA A 224 -14.50 -9.84 -10.05
CA ALA A 224 -15.07 -8.53 -10.33
C ALA A 224 -15.42 -7.78 -9.03
N ALA A 225 -15.47 -6.45 -9.09
CA ALA A 225 -15.75 -5.60 -7.92
C ALA A 225 -17.20 -5.07 -7.88
N ASP A 226 -18.01 -5.33 -8.91
CA ASP A 226 -19.29 -4.67 -9.16
C ASP A 226 -20.28 -4.83 -8.01
N VAL A 227 -20.39 -6.04 -7.45
CA VAL A 227 -21.30 -6.32 -6.34
C VAL A 227 -20.95 -5.52 -5.07
N TRP A 228 -19.65 -5.28 -4.84
CA TRP A 228 -19.19 -4.52 -3.67
C TRP A 228 -19.38 -3.02 -3.87
N LEU A 229 -19.13 -2.53 -5.08
CA LEU A 229 -19.36 -1.13 -5.45
C LEU A 229 -20.85 -0.79 -5.38
N ALA A 230 -21.71 -1.65 -5.96
CA ALA A 230 -23.16 -1.48 -5.91
C ALA A 230 -23.71 -1.49 -4.48
N GLU A 231 -23.16 -2.34 -3.60
CA GLU A 231 -23.55 -2.36 -2.18
C GLU A 231 -23.22 -1.04 -1.47
N LEU A 232 -22.03 -0.49 -1.71
CA LEU A 232 -21.61 0.78 -1.14
C LEU A 232 -22.47 1.93 -1.66
N ASP A 233 -22.66 2.01 -2.98
CA ASP A 233 -23.38 3.11 -3.63
C ASP A 233 -24.86 3.12 -3.25
N ALA A 234 -25.50 1.95 -3.21
CA ALA A 234 -26.89 1.82 -2.76
C ALA A 234 -27.07 2.27 -1.30
N ALA A 235 -26.13 1.91 -0.41
CA ALA A 235 -26.19 2.29 0.99
C ALA A 235 -25.97 3.80 1.22
N LEU A 236 -25.20 4.45 0.35
CA LEU A 236 -24.92 5.89 0.41
C LEU A 236 -25.94 6.74 -0.38
N GLY A 237 -26.95 6.12 -1.00
CA GLY A 237 -27.97 6.83 -1.78
C GLY A 237 -27.44 7.39 -3.11
N VAL A 238 -26.30 6.92 -3.59
CA VAL A 238 -25.77 7.28 -4.91
C VAL A 238 -26.43 6.34 -5.91
N SER A 239 -27.56 6.74 -6.51
CA SER A 239 -28.16 5.95 -7.58
C SER A 239 -27.18 5.89 -8.75
N SER A 240 -26.83 4.69 -9.21
CA SER A 240 -26.03 4.50 -10.41
C SER A 240 -26.65 5.26 -11.59
N SER A 241 -26.03 6.35 -12.02
CA SER A 241 -26.28 6.89 -13.35
C SER A 241 -25.66 5.91 -14.33
N SER A 242 -26.49 4.99 -14.82
CA SER A 242 -26.19 4.11 -15.94
C SER A 242 -25.74 4.92 -17.16
N GLY A 243 -24.58 4.55 -17.72
CA GLY A 243 -24.09 4.96 -19.03
C GLY A 243 -23.08 3.94 -19.51
#